data_AF-A0A1Z8N4W5-F1
#
_entry.id   AF-A0A1Z8N4W5-F1
#
_cell.length_a   1.000
_cell.length_b   1.000
_cell.length_c   1.000
_cell.angle_alpha   90.00
_cell.angle_beta   90.00
_cell.angle_gamma   90.00
#
_symmetry.space_group_name_H-M   'P 1'
#
loop_
_entity.id
_entity.type
_entity.pdbx_description
1 polymer ?
#
loop_
_entity_poly.entity_id
_entity_poly.type
_entity_poly.pdbx_seq_one_letter_code
_entity_poly.pdbx_strand_id
1 'polypeptide(L)'
;MNVKNLFDWYNGKRNTSLELDDFSSLLMMFPSVLVANADGDFDSLEKQNLAHACFGLEAEPHVTCEMYSELCFLATTEDDELLGNIFSCLKAESKNNEEAQLIIIDLMIKMAQASDGISAEESSKIKEIKEKLEY
;
A
#
# COMPACT_ATOMS: atom_id res chain seq x y z
N MET A 1 16.82 2.23 -2.47
CA MET A 1 16.71 2.69 -1.08
C MET A 1 16.36 1.48 -0.23
N ASN A 2 16.88 1.33 1.00
CA ASN A 2 16.44 0.26 1.91
C ASN A 2 15.26 0.74 2.77
N VAL A 3 14.52 -0.19 3.39
CA VAL A 3 13.31 0.14 4.17
C VAL A 3 13.60 1.07 5.33
N LYS A 4 14.72 0.89 6.05
CA LYS A 4 15.09 1.74 7.17
C LYS A 4 15.31 3.19 6.75
N ASN A 5 16.06 3.43 5.66
CA ASN A 5 16.33 4.78 5.19
C ASN A 5 15.05 5.47 4.69
N LEU A 6 14.16 4.71 4.03
CA LEU A 6 12.86 5.22 3.61
C LEU A 6 12.02 5.60 4.83
N PHE A 7 11.97 4.73 5.85
CA PHE A 7 11.26 4.99 7.10
C PHE A 7 11.80 6.23 7.83
N ASP A 8 13.11 6.35 8.00
CA ASP A 8 13.73 7.50 8.66
C ASP A 8 13.38 8.82 7.95
N TRP A 9 13.40 8.83 6.61
CA TRP A 9 12.99 9.98 5.81
C TRP A 9 11.49 10.26 5.95
N TYR A 10 10.66 9.22 5.81
CA TYR A 10 9.20 9.30 5.85
C TYR A 10 8.74 9.85 7.20
N ASN A 11 9.26 9.29 8.29
CA ASN A 11 8.94 9.73 9.63
C ASN A 11 9.42 11.17 9.90
N GLY A 12 10.57 11.58 9.34
CA GLY A 12 11.02 12.97 9.39
C GLY A 12 10.07 13.97 8.68
N LYS A 13 9.22 13.49 7.77
CA LYS A 13 8.24 14.31 7.03
C LYS A 13 6.83 14.24 7.60
N ARG A 14 6.41 13.02 7.96
CA ARG A 14 5.04 12.68 8.33
C ARG A 14 4.85 12.61 9.84
N ASN A 15 5.93 12.41 10.60
CA ASN A 15 5.94 12.27 12.05
C ASN A 15 4.90 11.25 12.52
N THR A 16 4.99 10.06 11.94
CA THR A 16 4.08 8.95 12.21
C THR A 16 4.44 8.25 13.53
N SER A 17 3.46 7.61 14.18
CA SER A 17 3.71 6.79 15.36
C SER A 17 4.08 5.33 15.05
N LEU A 18 4.12 4.94 13.77
CA LEU A 18 4.48 3.59 13.36
C LEU A 18 5.94 3.25 13.69
N GLU A 19 6.21 2.01 14.06
CA GLU A 19 7.56 1.46 14.11
C GLU A 19 7.99 0.95 12.72
N LEU A 20 9.25 0.55 12.59
CA LEU A 20 9.81 0.11 11.30
C LEU A 20 9.07 -1.12 10.73
N ASP A 21 8.68 -2.06 11.60
CA ASP A 21 7.99 -3.28 11.19
C ASP A 21 6.53 -2.98 10.75
N ASP A 22 5.85 -2.07 11.45
CA ASP A 22 4.52 -1.58 11.06
C ASP A 22 4.59 -0.85 9.72
N PHE A 23 5.61 0.00 9.53
CA PHE A 23 5.85 0.71 8.29
C PHE A 23 6.14 -0.25 7.14
N SER A 24 6.94 -1.29 7.37
CA SER A 24 7.18 -2.35 6.38
C SER A 24 5.87 -3.04 5.96
N SER A 25 5.00 -3.34 6.94
CA SER A 25 3.68 -3.92 6.69
C SER A 25 2.76 -2.97 5.91
N LEU A 26 2.82 -1.66 6.23
CA LEU A 26 2.14 -0.60 5.49
C LEU A 26 2.59 -0.55 4.03
N LEU A 27 3.91 -0.66 3.77
CA LEU A 27 4.41 -0.67 2.39
C LEU A 27 3.85 -1.86 1.60
N MET A 28 3.71 -3.04 2.19
CA MET A 28 3.13 -4.20 1.51
C MET A 28 1.66 -3.98 1.12
N MET A 29 0.92 -3.21 1.92
CA MET A 29 -0.47 -2.83 1.64
C MET A 29 -0.58 -1.73 0.57
N PHE A 30 0.41 -0.86 0.46
CA PHE A 30 0.35 0.33 -0.40
C PHE A 30 -0.08 0.06 -1.86
N PRO A 31 0.44 -0.97 -2.57
CA PRO A 31 -0.05 -1.33 -3.91
C PRO A 31 -1.55 -1.54 -3.99
N SER A 32 -2.17 -2.18 -3.00
CA SER A 32 -3.61 -2.43 -2.99
C SER A 32 -4.44 -1.16 -2.90
N VAL A 33 -3.91 -0.14 -2.20
CA VAL A 33 -4.59 1.15 -2.05
C VAL A 33 -4.54 1.97 -3.33
N LEU A 34 -3.44 1.88 -4.09
CA LEU A 34 -3.37 2.47 -5.43
C LEU A 34 -4.33 1.82 -6.41
N VAL A 35 -4.60 0.52 -6.23
CA VAL A 35 -5.61 -0.19 -7.02
C VAL A 35 -7.00 0.31 -6.68
N ALA A 36 -7.34 0.46 -5.39
CA ALA A 36 -8.61 1.06 -5.00
C ALA A 36 -8.78 2.46 -5.62
N ASN A 37 -7.80 3.35 -5.47
CA ASN A 37 -7.87 4.69 -6.06
C ASN A 37 -7.54 4.73 -7.59
N ALA A 38 -7.75 3.64 -8.35
CA ALA A 38 -7.32 3.58 -9.75
C ALA A 38 -8.12 4.51 -10.67
N ASP A 39 -9.38 4.78 -10.34
CA ASP A 39 -10.25 5.71 -11.07
C ASP A 39 -10.08 7.18 -10.62
N GLY A 40 -9.31 7.40 -9.55
CA GLY A 40 -9.02 8.71 -8.97
C GLY A 40 -10.05 9.21 -7.95
N ASP A 41 -11.06 8.40 -7.59
CA ASP A 41 -12.02 8.73 -6.54
C ASP A 41 -11.95 7.74 -5.38
N PHE A 42 -11.01 7.97 -4.46
CA PHE A 42 -10.88 7.18 -3.23
C PHE A 42 -12.08 7.39 -2.28
N ASP A 43 -13.18 6.70 -2.55
CA ASP A 43 -14.50 7.01 -2.02
C ASP A 43 -14.72 6.48 -0.58
N SER A 44 -15.95 6.58 -0.09
CA SER A 44 -16.27 6.13 1.28
C SER A 44 -16.26 4.61 1.43
N LEU A 45 -16.62 3.86 0.39
CA LEU A 45 -16.63 2.40 0.41
C LEU A 45 -15.19 1.87 0.38
N GLU A 46 -14.33 2.45 -0.46
CA GLU A 46 -12.92 2.08 -0.55
C GLU A 46 -12.16 2.39 0.74
N LYS A 47 -12.42 3.56 1.33
CA LYS A 47 -11.93 3.90 2.68
C LYS A 47 -12.42 2.91 3.74
N GLN A 48 -13.68 2.50 3.69
CA GLN A 48 -14.20 1.50 4.62
C GLN A 48 -13.50 0.15 4.44
N ASN A 49 -13.30 -0.29 3.19
CA ASN A 49 -12.62 -1.53 2.87
C ASN A 49 -11.15 -1.50 3.34
N LEU A 50 -10.47 -0.37 3.15
CA LEU A 50 -9.12 -0.15 3.68
C LEU A 50 -9.09 -0.23 5.21
N ALA A 51 -10.03 0.43 5.91
CA ALA A 51 -10.11 0.39 7.36
C ALA A 51 -10.28 -1.06 7.89
N HIS A 52 -11.13 -1.86 7.23
CA HIS A 52 -11.29 -3.28 7.56
C HIS A 52 -10.00 -4.08 7.29
N ALA A 53 -9.30 -3.80 6.19
CA ALA A 53 -8.04 -4.48 5.87
C ALA A 53 -6.94 -4.16 6.90
N CYS A 54 -6.81 -2.89 7.31
CA CYS A 54 -5.87 -2.50 8.38
C CYS A 54 -6.19 -3.22 9.69
N PHE A 55 -7.47 -3.29 10.09
CA PHE A 55 -7.88 -3.98 11.31
C PHE A 55 -7.62 -5.50 11.26
N GLY A 56 -7.68 -6.11 10.08
CA GLY A 56 -7.34 -7.52 9.90
C GLY A 56 -5.84 -7.82 10.01
N LEU A 57 -4.98 -6.82 9.80
CA LEU A 57 -3.53 -6.94 9.83
C LEU A 57 -2.95 -6.63 11.21
N GLU A 58 -3.48 -5.61 11.88
CA GLU A 58 -3.00 -5.11 13.16
C GLU A 58 -4.16 -4.98 14.16
N ALA A 59 -4.00 -5.58 15.34
CA ALA A 59 -5.03 -5.63 16.37
C ALA A 59 -4.94 -4.44 17.35
N GLU A 60 -3.77 -3.81 17.48
CA GLU A 60 -3.56 -2.64 18.33
C GLU A 60 -4.21 -1.40 17.70
N PRO A 61 -5.29 -0.85 18.28
CA PRO A 61 -6.13 0.14 17.60
C PRO A 61 -5.38 1.40 17.19
N HIS A 62 -4.38 1.81 17.97
CA HIS A 62 -3.60 3.01 17.68
C HIS A 62 -2.73 2.83 16.43
N VAL A 63 -2.07 1.67 16.27
CA VAL A 63 -1.27 1.34 15.08
C VAL A 63 -2.20 1.17 13.88
N THR A 64 -3.32 0.46 14.03
CA THR A 64 -4.33 0.31 12.96
C THR A 64 -4.81 1.65 12.42
N CYS A 65 -5.16 2.60 13.30
CA CYS A 65 -5.62 3.93 12.90
C CYS A 65 -4.52 4.73 12.20
N GLU A 66 -3.29 4.64 12.69
CA GLU A 66 -2.14 5.31 12.09
C GLU A 66 -1.83 4.75 10.69
N MET A 67 -1.83 3.42 10.54
CA MET A 67 -1.64 2.76 9.23
C MET A 67 -2.72 3.18 8.23
N TYR A 68 -3.99 3.19 8.66
CA TYR A 68 -5.09 3.65 7.83
C TYR A 68 -4.90 5.10 7.38
N SER A 69 -4.53 5.99 8.30
CA SER A 69 -4.28 7.41 8.01
C SER A 69 -3.17 7.58 6.97
N GLU A 70 -2.04 6.90 7.17
CA GLU A 70 -0.89 7.01 6.26
C GLU A 70 -1.16 6.36 4.90
N LEU A 71 -1.92 5.26 4.83
CA LEU A 71 -2.35 4.67 3.57
C LEU A 71 -3.32 5.59 2.80
N CYS A 72 -4.25 6.28 3.49
CA CYS A 72 -5.11 7.29 2.84
C CYS A 72 -4.30 8.45 2.26
N PHE A 73 -3.27 8.91 2.98
CA PHE A 73 -2.35 9.92 2.47
C PHE A 73 -1.63 9.42 1.22
N LEU A 74 -1.05 8.22 1.27
CA LEU A 74 -0.34 7.62 0.15
C LEU A 74 -1.24 7.35 -1.06
N ALA A 75 -2.53 7.05 -0.85
CA ALA A 75 -3.50 6.86 -1.91
C ALA A 75 -3.68 8.11 -2.78
N THR A 76 -3.59 9.29 -2.15
CA THR A 76 -4.00 10.57 -2.72
C THR A 76 -2.84 11.54 -2.98
N THR A 77 -1.62 11.14 -2.65
CA THR A 77 -0.43 11.98 -2.82
C THR A 77 0.02 12.01 -4.28
N GLU A 78 0.46 13.18 -4.74
CA GLU A 78 1.05 13.40 -6.09
C GLU A 78 2.59 13.46 -6.03
N ASP A 79 3.20 13.07 -4.91
CA ASP A 79 4.65 13.07 -4.74
C ASP A 79 5.30 11.88 -5.46
N ASP A 80 5.59 12.05 -6.75
CA ASP A 80 6.21 11.03 -7.60
C ASP A 80 7.55 10.51 -7.06
N GLU A 81 8.32 11.34 -6.35
CA GLU A 81 9.60 10.94 -5.76
C GLU A 81 9.37 9.96 -4.61
N LEU A 82 8.44 10.28 -3.71
CA LEU A 82 8.02 9.39 -2.63
C LEU A 82 7.49 8.06 -3.18
N LEU A 83 6.57 8.12 -4.15
CA LEU A 83 5.99 6.92 -4.76
C LEU A 83 7.07 6.04 -5.40
N GLY A 84 8.00 6.66 -6.15
CA GLY A 84 9.13 5.96 -6.76
C GLY A 84 10.06 5.30 -5.72
N ASN A 85 10.30 5.97 -4.59
CA ASN A 85 11.10 5.42 -3.50
C ASN A 85 10.41 4.23 -2.82
N ILE A 86 9.10 4.29 -2.60
CA ILE A 86 8.31 3.18 -2.05
C ILE A 86 8.36 1.97 -2.97
N PHE A 87 8.08 2.13 -4.27
CA PHE A 87 8.16 1.03 -5.24
C PHE A 87 9.57 0.43 -5.32
N SER A 88 10.61 1.27 -5.30
CA SER A 88 11.99 0.82 -5.28
C SER A 88 12.32 -0.01 -4.04
N CYS A 89 11.77 0.37 -2.89
CA CYS A 89 11.93 -0.38 -1.64
C CYS A 89 11.19 -1.72 -1.70
N LEU A 90 9.90 -1.70 -2.07
CA LEU A 90 9.08 -2.92 -2.19
C LEU A 90 9.72 -3.95 -3.11
N LYS A 91 10.14 -3.51 -4.30
CA LYS A 91 10.85 -4.36 -5.25
C LYS A 91 12.13 -4.96 -4.67
N ALA A 92 12.91 -4.18 -3.93
CA ALA A 92 14.15 -4.67 -3.32
C ALA A 92 13.89 -5.73 -2.24
N GLU A 93 12.90 -5.51 -1.37
CA GLU A 93 12.54 -6.42 -0.28
C GLU A 93 11.91 -7.72 -0.81
N SER A 94 11.13 -7.64 -1.90
CA SER A 94 10.42 -8.80 -2.44
C SER A 94 11.19 -9.57 -3.52
N LYS A 95 12.30 -9.04 -4.06
CA LYS A 95 12.92 -9.53 -5.31
C LYS A 95 13.16 -11.05 -5.36
N ASN A 96 13.56 -11.63 -4.23
CA ASN A 96 13.86 -13.07 -4.13
C ASN A 96 12.93 -13.78 -3.12
N ASN A 97 11.77 -13.18 -2.83
CA ASN A 97 10.80 -13.70 -1.89
C ASN A 97 9.45 -13.87 -2.59
N GLU A 98 9.25 -15.03 -3.23
CA GLU A 98 8.02 -15.36 -3.97
C GLU A 98 6.78 -15.27 -3.07
N GLU A 99 6.89 -15.64 -1.80
CA GLU A 99 5.78 -15.53 -0.85
C GLU A 99 5.34 -14.07 -0.64
N ALA A 100 6.29 -13.16 -0.45
CA ALA A 100 6.00 -11.73 -0.34
C ALA A 100 5.39 -11.17 -1.63
N GLN A 101 5.88 -11.59 -2.81
CA GLN A 101 5.30 -11.18 -4.09
C GLN A 101 3.86 -11.65 -4.23
N LEU A 102 3.58 -12.90 -3.88
CA LEU A 102 2.23 -13.48 -3.89
C LEU A 102 1.30 -12.75 -2.93
N ILE A 103 1.77 -12.40 -1.73
CA ILE A 103 1.00 -11.62 -0.76
C ILE A 103 0.61 -10.26 -1.34
N ILE A 104 1.56 -9.52 -1.93
CA ILE A 104 1.27 -8.20 -2.53
C ILE A 104 0.24 -8.33 -3.66
N ILE A 105 0.37 -9.34 -4.52
CA ILE A 105 -0.59 -9.59 -5.61
C ILE A 105 -1.97 -9.96 -5.06
N ASP A 106 -2.04 -10.83 -4.07
CA ASP A 106 -3.28 -11.25 -3.43
C ASP A 106 -4.00 -10.07 -2.77
N LEU A 107 -3.26 -9.19 -2.07
CA LEU A 107 -3.81 -7.97 -1.48
C LEU A 107 -4.40 -7.02 -2.53
N MET A 108 -3.70 -6.81 -3.66
CA MET A 108 -4.23 -6.00 -4.76
C MET A 108 -5.53 -6.59 -5.32
N ILE A 109 -5.58 -7.90 -5.54
CA ILE A 109 -6.76 -8.58 -6.09
C ILE A 109 -7.92 -8.52 -5.10
N LYS A 110 -7.68 -8.79 -3.81
CA LYS A 110 -8.71 -8.75 -2.77
C LYS A 110 -9.31 -7.36 -2.60
N MET A 111 -8.48 -6.32 -2.67
CA MET A 111 -8.96 -4.94 -2.59
C MET A 111 -9.89 -4.62 -3.77
N ALA A 112 -9.47 -4.93 -5.00
CA ALA A 112 -10.29 -4.70 -6.18
C ALA A 112 -11.58 -5.55 -6.18
N GLN A 113 -11.57 -6.71 -5.53
CA GLN A 113 -12.76 -7.56 -5.42
C GLN A 113 -13.72 -7.15 -4.29
N ALA A 114 -13.32 -6.25 -3.39
CA ALA A 114 -14.09 -5.92 -2.19
C ALA A 114 -15.38 -5.12 -2.47
N SER A 115 -15.46 -4.47 -3.64
CA SER A 115 -16.63 -3.74 -4.11
C SER A 115 -17.49 -4.62 -5.03
N ASP A 116 -17.64 -4.28 -6.31
CA ASP A 116 -18.49 -5.00 -7.29
C ASP A 116 -17.65 -5.83 -8.30
N GLY A 117 -16.52 -6.37 -7.82
CA GLY A 117 -15.53 -7.04 -8.67
C GLY A 117 -14.54 -6.06 -9.33
N ILE A 118 -13.59 -6.62 -10.09
CA ILE A 118 -12.46 -5.85 -10.64
C ILE A 118 -12.88 -5.10 -11.92
N SER A 119 -12.83 -3.78 -11.87
CA SER A 119 -13.04 -2.86 -12.99
C SER A 119 -11.89 -2.88 -14.03
N ALA A 120 -12.06 -2.14 -15.13
CA ALA A 120 -11.04 -2.03 -16.16
C ALA A 120 -9.84 -1.18 -15.68
N GLU A 121 -10.13 -0.13 -14.93
CA GLU A 121 -9.20 0.80 -14.31
C GLU A 121 -8.31 0.06 -13.29
N GLU A 122 -8.92 -0.68 -12.37
CA GLU A 122 -8.20 -1.50 -11.39
C GLU A 122 -7.37 -2.59 -12.06
N SER A 123 -7.92 -3.28 -13.08
CA SER A 123 -7.19 -4.29 -13.85
C SER A 123 -5.95 -3.70 -14.52
N SER A 124 -6.09 -2.51 -15.11
CA SER A 124 -4.98 -1.80 -15.73
C SER A 124 -3.94 -1.37 -14.68
N LYS A 125 -4.38 -0.88 -13.52
CA LYS A 125 -3.51 -0.46 -12.42
C LYS A 125 -2.73 -1.64 -11.82
N ILE A 126 -3.38 -2.79 -11.60
CA ILE A 126 -2.73 -4.03 -11.16
C ILE A 126 -1.61 -4.42 -12.13
N LYS A 127 -1.88 -4.36 -13.44
CA LYS A 127 -0.87 -4.68 -14.46
C LYS A 127 0.31 -3.71 -14.42
N GLU A 128 0.05 -2.41 -14.35
CA GLU A 128 1.08 -1.37 -14.24
C GLU A 128 1.98 -1.60 -13.01
N ILE A 129 1.36 -1.91 -11.86
CA ILE A 129 2.09 -2.15 -10.61
C ILE A 129 2.96 -3.41 -10.71
N LYS A 130 2.45 -4.51 -11.28
CA LYS A 130 3.23 -5.73 -11.51
C LYS A 130 4.45 -5.46 -12.39
N GLU A 131 4.28 -4.70 -13.46
CA GLU A 131 5.38 -4.29 -14.33
C GLU A 131 6.44 -3.45 -13.59
N LYS A 132 6.01 -2.50 -12.73
CA LYS A 132 6.92 -1.69 -11.89
C LYS A 132 7.72 -2.55 -10.89
N LEU A 133 7.06 -3.55 -10.31
CA LEU A 133 7.65 -4.44 -9.31
C LEU A 133 8.43 -5.62 -9.93
N GLU A 134 8.34 -5.84 -11.24
CA GLU A 134 8.90 -6.99 -11.96
C GLU A 134 8.37 -8.34 -11.46
N TYR A 135 7.05 -8.41 -11.21
CA TYR A 135 6.34 -9.63 -10.82
C TYR A 135 5.63 -10.31 -11.99
#